data_AF-A0A9Q9EWU9-F1
#
_entry.id   AF-A0A9Q9EWU9-F1
#
_cell.length_a   1.000
_cell.length_b   1.000
_cell.length_c   1.000
_cell.angle_alpha   90.00
_cell.angle_beta   90.00
_cell.angle_gamma   90.00
#
_symmetry.space_group_name_H-M   'P 1'
#
loop_
_entity.id
_entity.type
_entity.pdbx_description
1 polymer ?
#
loop_
_entity_poly.entity_id
_entity_poly.type
_entity_poly.pdbx_seq_one_letter_code
_entity_poly.pdbx_strand_id
1 'polypeptide(L)'
;MNDLVKFLSEGYPILLFTKLFLGAAAVFFGIIVWSKTKKVSMILFVLGVFLMYISILTDTLTYFGFINTKFFTIGHIPILSLIFESTPIAFFIASFCTFLKERHF
;
A
#
# COMPACT_ATOMS: atom_id res chain seq x y z
N MET A 1 -31.68 -7.35 5.41
CA MET A 1 -30.84 -6.93 6.56
C MET A 1 -29.92 -8.05 7.07
N ASN A 2 -30.17 -9.33 6.75
CA ASN A 2 -29.29 -10.44 7.15
C ASN A 2 -28.06 -10.65 6.24
N ASP A 3 -28.11 -10.27 4.96
CA ASP A 3 -26.98 -10.46 4.04
C ASP A 3 -25.81 -9.51 4.29
N LEU A 4 -26.10 -8.28 4.75
CA LEU A 4 -25.08 -7.30 5.16
C LEU A 4 -24.30 -7.77 6.40
N VAL A 5 -24.99 -8.37 7.37
CA VAL A 5 -24.37 -8.94 8.57
C VAL A 5 -23.55 -10.18 8.22
N LYS A 6 -23.99 -10.97 7.24
CA LYS A 6 -23.25 -12.15 6.74
C LYS A 6 -21.97 -11.75 6.00
N PHE A 7 -22.02 -10.68 5.19
CA PHE A 7 -20.83 -10.07 4.56
C PHE A 7 -19.85 -9.50 5.59
N LEU A 8 -20.34 -8.82 6.64
CA LEU A 8 -19.51 -8.31 7.73
C LEU A 8 -18.94 -9.44 8.62
N SER A 9 -19.63 -10.57 8.73
CA SER A 9 -19.21 -11.72 9.53
C SER A 9 -17.98 -12.44 8.96
N GLU A 10 -17.61 -12.23 7.70
CA GLU A 10 -16.41 -12.84 7.10
C GLU A 10 -15.09 -12.15 7.52
N GLY A 11 -15.15 -11.09 8.33
CA GLY A 11 -13.99 -10.42 8.94
C GLY A 11 -13.08 -9.64 7.97
N TYR A 12 -13.02 -10.06 6.71
CA TYR A 12 -12.24 -9.47 5.64
C TYR A 12 -12.65 -8.03 5.26
N PRO A 13 -13.94 -7.65 5.22
CA PRO A 13 -14.31 -6.26 4.96
C PRO A 13 -13.87 -5.32 6.09
N ILE A 14 -13.97 -5.75 7.35
CA ILE A 14 -13.51 -4.98 8.51
C ILE A 14 -12.00 -4.75 8.41
N LEU A 15 -11.25 -5.79 8.00
CA LEU A 15 -9.82 -5.69 7.74
C LEU A 15 -9.50 -4.66 6.64
N LEU A 16 -10.22 -4.70 5.52
CA LEU A 16 -10.06 -3.75 4.42
C LEU A 16 -10.33 -2.30 4.86
N PHE A 17 -11.44 -2.06 5.57
CA PHE A 17 -11.76 -0.72 6.10
C PHE A 17 -10.68 -0.21 7.06
N THR A 18 -10.19 -1.09 7.93
CA THR A 18 -9.10 -0.77 8.86
C THR A 18 -7.82 -0.43 8.10
N LYS A 19 -7.43 -1.26 7.12
CA LYS A 19 -6.27 -1.00 6.25
C LYS A 19 -6.40 0.32 5.49
N LEU A 20 -7.59 0.65 4.96
CA LEU A 20 -7.85 1.93 4.29
C LEU A 20 -7.63 3.10 5.24
N PHE A 21 -8.22 3.05 6.43
CA PHE A 21 -8.14 4.15 7.39
C PHE A 21 -6.70 4.36 7.89
N LEU A 22 -6.02 3.27 8.26
CA LEU A 22 -4.62 3.33 8.68
C LEU A 22 -3.71 3.77 7.53
N GLY A 23 -3.96 3.29 6.30
CA GLY A 23 -3.22 3.68 5.11
C GLY A 23 -3.36 5.17 4.80
N ALA A 24 -4.57 5.71 4.87
CA ALA A 24 -4.82 7.14 4.69
C ALA A 24 -4.11 7.99 5.76
N ALA A 25 -4.15 7.55 7.03
CA ALA A 25 -3.41 8.20 8.11
C ALA A 25 -1.90 8.14 7.86
N ALA A 26 -1.36 7.00 7.43
CA ALA A 26 0.05 6.83 7.13
C ALA A 26 0.50 7.76 5.99
N VAL A 27 -0.28 7.89 4.91
CA VAL A 27 -0.01 8.83 3.82
C VAL A 27 -0.03 10.27 4.32
N PHE A 28 -1.03 10.63 5.13
CA PHE A 28 -1.13 11.99 5.69
C PHE A 28 0.10 12.35 6.53
N PHE A 29 0.51 11.48 7.44
CA PHE A 29 1.74 11.67 8.20
C PHE A 29 2.97 11.68 7.29
N GLY A 30 3.03 10.81 6.28
CA GLY A 30 4.10 10.77 5.29
C GLY A 30 4.28 12.12 4.58
N ILE A 31 3.20 12.74 4.11
CA ILE A 31 3.23 14.06 3.47
C ILE A 31 3.71 15.15 4.44
N ILE A 32 3.24 15.14 5.69
CA ILE A 32 3.68 16.11 6.70
C ILE A 32 5.18 15.98 6.95
N VAL A 33 5.68 14.75 7.10
CA VAL A 33 7.11 14.54 7.33
C VAL A 33 7.91 14.94 6.10
N TRP A 34 7.46 14.58 4.89
CA TRP A 34 8.08 15.01 3.64
C TRP A 34 8.19 16.53 3.55
N SER A 35 7.13 17.26 3.90
CA SER A 35 7.10 18.72 3.90
C SER A 35 8.20 19.33 4.79
N LYS A 36 8.52 18.66 5.91
CA LYS A 36 9.57 19.11 6.85
C LYS A 36 10.97 18.58 6.55
N THR A 37 11.10 17.48 5.82
CA THR A 37 12.39 16.81 5.56
C THR A 37 12.63 16.66 4.06
N LYS A 38 13.40 17.59 3.50
CA LYS A 38 13.80 17.60 2.08
C LYS A 38 14.95 16.64 1.75
N LYS A 39 15.10 15.56 2.50
CA LYS A 39 16.16 14.56 2.31
C LYS A 39 15.73 13.48 1.32
N VAL A 40 16.65 12.99 0.50
CA VAL A 40 16.35 11.98 -0.54
C VAL A 40 15.80 10.71 0.10
N SER A 41 16.33 10.33 1.25
CA SER A 41 15.88 9.19 2.05
C SER A 41 14.41 9.29 2.45
N MET A 42 13.96 10.50 2.82
CA MET A 42 12.58 10.74 3.21
C MET A 42 11.63 10.68 2.01
N ILE A 43 12.07 11.19 0.86
CA ILE A 43 11.27 11.15 -0.38
C ILE A 43 10.99 9.71 -0.78
N LEU A 44 12.01 8.85 -0.76
CA LEU A 44 11.89 7.41 -1.03
C LEU A 44 10.93 6.72 -0.04
N PHE A 45 11.01 7.07 1.25
CA PHE A 45 10.14 6.51 2.27
C PHE A 45 8.68 6.81 1.99
N VAL A 46 8.39 8.10 1.76
CA VAL A 46 7.04 8.61 1.56
C VAL A 46 6.44 8.03 0.29
N LEU A 47 7.24 7.91 -0.77
CA LEU A 47 6.83 7.25 -2.01
C LEU A 47 6.47 5.77 -1.78
N GLY A 48 7.21 5.05 -0.94
CA GLY A 48 6.86 3.70 -0.50
C GLY A 48 5.52 3.62 0.23
N VAL A 49 5.23 4.59 1.11
CA VAL A 49 3.92 4.70 1.79
C VAL A 49 2.78 4.95 0.80
N PHE A 50 2.99 5.81 -0.21
CA PHE A 50 2.01 6.03 -1.27
C PHE A 50 1.73 4.77 -2.08
N LEU A 51 2.78 4.06 -2.49
CA LEU A 51 2.65 2.79 -3.22
C LEU A 51 1.91 1.74 -2.39
N MET A 52 2.18 1.65 -1.08
CA MET A 52 1.48 0.76 -0.17
C MET A 52 -0.01 1.10 -0.11
N TYR A 53 -0.35 2.38 -0.03
CA TYR A 53 -1.75 2.82 -0.02
C TYR A 53 -2.46 2.53 -1.34
N ILE A 54 -1.78 2.70 -2.48
CA ILE A 54 -2.31 2.31 -3.79
C ILE A 54 -2.62 0.81 -3.82
N SER A 55 -1.75 -0.04 -3.27
CA SER A 55 -1.99 -1.49 -3.16
C SER A 55 -3.25 -1.80 -2.36
N ILE A 56 -3.44 -1.14 -1.21
CA ILE A 56 -4.65 -1.30 -0.38
C ILE A 56 -5.91 -0.87 -1.14
N LEU A 57 -5.83 0.24 -1.91
CA LEU A 57 -6.93 0.69 -2.75
C LEU A 57 -7.25 -0.31 -3.87
N THR A 58 -6.24 -0.87 -4.53
CA THR A 58 -6.45 -1.88 -5.58
C THR A 58 -7.07 -3.15 -5.02
N ASP A 59 -6.61 -3.63 -3.86
CA ASP A 59 -7.20 -4.80 -3.18
C ASP A 59 -8.68 -4.56 -2.86
N THR A 60 -8.99 -3.35 -2.38
CA THR A 60 -10.36 -2.95 -2.06
C THR A 60 -11.22 -2.90 -3.32
N LEU A 61 -10.75 -2.28 -4.41
CA LEU A 61 -11.47 -2.23 -5.68
C LEU A 61 -11.69 -3.62 -6.28
N THR A 62 -10.71 -4.52 -6.16
CA THR A 62 -10.85 -5.91 -6.60
C THR A 62 -11.84 -6.68 -5.74
N TYR A 63 -11.82 -6.49 -4.42
CA TYR A 63 -12.78 -7.12 -3.51
C TYR A 63 -14.23 -6.70 -3.80
N PHE A 64 -14.45 -5.41 -4.08
CA PHE A 64 -15.77 -4.90 -4.48
C PHE A 64 -16.13 -5.22 -5.93
N GLY A 65 -15.24 -5.87 -6.70
CA GLY A 65 -15.51 -6.29 -8.08
C GLY A 65 -15.39 -5.18 -9.13
N PHE A 66 -14.86 -4.01 -8.78
CA PHE A 66 -14.63 -2.92 -9.74
C PHE A 66 -13.47 -3.19 -10.70
N ILE A 67 -12.44 -3.93 -10.24
CA ILE A 67 -11.26 -4.28 -11.04
C ILE A 67 -11.15 -5.80 -11.13
N ASN A 68 -11.14 -6.33 -12.36
CA ASN A 68 -10.93 -7.75 -12.62
C ASN A 68 -9.45 -7.98 -12.97
N THR A 69 -8.67 -8.52 -12.04
CA THR A 69 -7.21 -8.74 -12.19
C THR A 69 -6.87 -9.92 -13.12
N LYS A 70 -7.86 -10.56 -13.75
CA LYS A 70 -7.69 -11.71 -14.64
C LYS A 70 -7.02 -11.41 -15.98
N PHE A 71 -6.72 -10.16 -16.32
CA PHE A 71 -6.13 -9.81 -17.61
C PHE A 71 -4.65 -10.21 -17.76
N PHE A 72 -3.92 -10.47 -16.66
CA PHE A 72 -2.47 -10.74 -16.68
C PHE A 72 -2.06 -11.88 -15.73
N THR A 73 -2.58 -13.08 -15.98
CA THR A 73 -2.22 -14.30 -15.26
C THR A 73 -1.32 -15.21 -16.11
N ILE A 74 -0.12 -15.52 -15.63
CA ILE A 74 0.66 -16.68 -16.11
C ILE A 74 0.41 -17.82 -15.12
N GLY A 75 -0.13 -18.94 -15.62
CA GLY A 75 -0.48 -20.09 -14.79
C GLY A 75 -1.72 -19.82 -13.93
N HIS A 76 -1.54 -19.18 -12.77
CA HIS A 76 -2.57 -18.80 -11.78
C HIS A 76 -2.18 -17.56 -10.95
N ILE A 77 -1.01 -16.96 -11.20
CA ILE A 77 -0.46 -15.87 -10.37
C ILE A 77 -0.69 -14.54 -11.09
N PRO A 78 -1.39 -13.57 -10.48
CA PRO A 78 -1.49 -12.23 -11.02
C PRO A 78 -0.15 -11.49 -10.82
N ILE A 79 0.72 -11.57 -11.83
CA ILE A 79 2.09 -11.00 -11.78
C ILE A 79 2.04 -9.49 -11.51
N LEU A 80 1.06 -8.80 -12.08
CA LEU A 80 0.91 -7.36 -11.89
C LEU A 80 0.61 -7.01 -10.42
N SER A 81 -0.22 -7.82 -9.75
CA SER A 81 -0.51 -7.68 -8.32
C SER A 81 0.75 -7.92 -7.49
N LEU A 82 1.51 -8.96 -7.84
CA LEU A 82 2.75 -9.30 -7.14
C LEU A 82 3.80 -8.19 -7.23
N ILE A 83 3.96 -7.58 -8.41
CA ILE A 83 4.88 -6.45 -8.60
C ILE A 83 4.39 -5.22 -7.84
N PHE A 84 3.10 -4.87 -7.91
CA PHE A 84 2.56 -3.71 -7.20
C PHE A 84 2.63 -3.86 -5.69
N GLU A 85 2.38 -5.06 -5.15
CA GLU A 85 2.42 -5.34 -3.72
C GLU A 85 3.86 -5.40 -3.17
N SER A 86 4.83 -5.84 -3.98
CA SER A 86 6.26 -5.88 -3.60
C SER A 86 7.00 -4.57 -3.84
N THR A 87 6.48 -3.69 -4.70
CA THR A 87 7.08 -2.38 -5.01
C THR A 87 7.27 -1.47 -3.78
N PRO A 88 6.29 -1.33 -2.85
CA PRO A 88 6.46 -0.56 -1.62
C PRO A 88 7.65 -1.04 -0.78
N ILE A 89 7.81 -2.36 -0.65
CA ILE A 89 8.92 -2.98 0.09
C ILE A 89 10.26 -2.56 -0.52
N ALA A 90 10.39 -2.62 -1.84
CA ALA A 90 11.62 -2.20 -2.52
C ALA A 90 11.94 -0.71 -2.27
N PHE A 91 10.92 0.15 -2.27
CA PHE A 91 11.08 1.58 -1.94
C PHE A 91 11.50 1.82 -0.48
N PHE A 92 10.94 1.06 0.46
CA PHE A 92 11.35 1.13 1.86
C PHE A 92 12.81 0.70 2.05
N ILE A 93 13.24 -0.39 1.40
CA ILE A 93 14.64 -0.83 1.44
C ILE A 93 15.57 0.27 0.91
N ALA A 94 15.23 0.85 -0.25
CA ALA A 94 16.01 1.95 -0.84
C ALA A 94 16.08 3.19 0.07
N SER A 95 14.95 3.52 0.73
CA SER A 95 14.88 4.61 1.71
C SER A 95 15.79 4.36 2.91
N PHE A 96 15.81 3.14 3.47
CA PHE A 96 16.70 2.83 4.58
C PHE A 96 18.18 2.89 4.17
N CYS A 97 18.54 2.37 3.00
CA CYS A 97 19.90 2.45 2.49
C CYS A 97 20.39 3.90 2.31
N THR A 98 19.54 4.76 1.75
CA THR A 98 19.86 6.19 1.57
C THR A 98 19.94 6.91 2.91
N PHE A 99 19.07 6.57 3.88
CA PHE A 99 19.11 7.14 5.22
C PHE A 99 20.41 6.79 5.96
N LEU A 100 20.86 5.54 5.87
CA LEU A 100 22.15 5.13 6.45
C LEU A 100 23.32 5.88 5.81
N LYS A 101 23.28 6.07 4.49
CA LYS A 101 24.32 6.82 3.76
C LYS A 101 24.38 8.29 4.16
N GLU A 102 23.24 8.92 4.41
CA GLU A 102 23.15 10.32 4.87
C GLU A 102 23.58 10.53 6.34
N ARG A 103 23.63 9.47 7.15
CA ARG A 103 24.03 9.53 8.58
C ARG A 103 25.51 9.21 8.81
N HIS A 104 26.15 8.49 7.88
CA HIS A 104 27.56 8.07 7.97
C HIS A 104 28.55 9.05 7.30
N PHE A 105 28.07 10.13 6.69
CA PHE A 105 28.86 11.26 6.17
C PHE A 105 28.56 12.51 6.99
#